data_AF-A0A543I003-F1
#
_entry.id   AF-A0A543I003-F1
#
_cell.length_a   1.000
_cell.length_b   1.000
_cell.length_c   1.000
_cell.angle_alpha   90.00
_cell.angle_beta   90.00
_cell.angle_gamma   90.00
#
_symmetry.space_group_name_H-M   'P 1'
#
loop_
_entity.id
_entity.type
_entity.pdbx_description
1 polymer ?
#
loop_
_entity_poly.entity_id
_entity_poly.type
_entity_poly.pdbx_seq_one_letter_code
_entity_poly.pdbx_strand_id
1 'polypeptide(L)'
;MRPATAGVLAGLGSAGAELLGGVELPVVPSTSATSDPSGSRERELGVGASSQEGAPVVTALGEPVYGRVAGNEIQGAVVPGFNKDHQQLVFLQIGDVDRARAWLRWLAPRISTMNEVLDFRRAFRAARLRLGVRDPGLAAEGSRVPELTATWTSVAFSCKGIALLAGDAEARRFGDESFGQGLAARSTYLGDPTGPAHPGHRDHWVVGGPHNEADVLVTVAADAVDDLEAAVEAVVSTAEEHGLTIVLSQRGDNLPGDLAGHEHFGFKDGISQPGIRGARSTVPGDEITPRCLSGDDPHAALFGKPGQPLVWPGQFLLGEPRQDPQDPTVAAPAATAFPEWARLGSYVVVRRLAQDVVGFWDWMGSAAEALGVDPVAFASALVGRWPSGAPVMRSPHHDDPALAGDDFASNHFLFQDDTRPSSLVPIEGYAGDTHPAAAADVLARVCPHAAHIRKVNPRDSATDFGAPADTLTRLMLRRGIPYGPALVGVADPPPELVEAERGLLFVACMSSIEDQFEFVSRRWANSVDQPNAGGVDPVIGQVDRAGVRGREVVWPGADGDVALRLESDFVTPTGGGYFFAPPISALDGILAGG
;
A
#
# COMPACT_ATOMS: atom_id res chain seq x y z
N MET A 1 -21.43 -20.72 11.31
CA MET A 1 -21.95 -19.43 10.80
C MET A 1 -23.40 -19.26 11.21
N ARG A 2 -23.81 -18.09 11.72
CA ARG A 2 -25.21 -17.79 12.06
C ARG A 2 -26.03 -17.43 10.81
N PRO A 3 -27.36 -17.64 10.78
CA PRO A 3 -28.20 -17.27 9.64
C PRO A 3 -28.16 -15.78 9.27
N ALA A 4 -28.10 -14.89 10.27
CA ALA A 4 -27.98 -13.44 10.06
C ALA A 4 -26.67 -13.09 9.32
N THR A 5 -25.57 -13.74 9.68
CA THR A 5 -24.26 -13.58 9.06
C THR A 5 -24.25 -14.05 7.61
N ALA A 6 -24.90 -15.18 7.31
CA ALA A 6 -25.06 -15.64 5.94
C ALA A 6 -25.80 -14.62 5.06
N GLY A 7 -26.88 -14.01 5.60
CA GLY A 7 -27.63 -12.97 4.90
C GLY A 7 -26.82 -11.72 4.59
N VAL A 8 -26.00 -11.26 5.54
CA VAL A 8 -25.10 -10.10 5.31
C VAL A 8 -24.05 -10.41 4.26
N LEU A 9 -23.36 -11.56 4.38
CA LEU A 9 -22.34 -11.99 3.42
C LEU A 9 -22.90 -12.10 2.01
N ALA A 10 -24.12 -12.64 1.85
CA ALA A 10 -24.81 -12.70 0.56
C ALA A 10 -25.04 -11.31 -0.06
N GLY A 11 -25.43 -10.32 0.76
CA GLY A 11 -25.77 -8.98 0.30
C GLY A 11 -24.57 -8.15 -0.17
N LEU A 12 -23.40 -8.34 0.44
CA LEU A 12 -22.19 -7.57 0.15
C LEU A 12 -21.63 -7.81 -1.27
N GLY A 13 -21.97 -8.93 -1.91
CA GLY A 13 -21.59 -9.21 -3.31
C GLY A 13 -22.51 -8.58 -4.37
N SER A 14 -23.53 -7.82 -3.97
CA SER A 14 -24.56 -7.27 -4.88
C SER A 14 -24.46 -5.77 -5.14
N ALA A 15 -23.51 -5.08 -4.51
CA ALA A 15 -23.34 -3.63 -4.62
C ALA A 15 -22.45 -3.27 -5.84
N GLY A 16 -22.94 -3.53 -7.04
CA GLY A 16 -22.31 -3.05 -8.27
C GLY A 16 -22.50 -1.54 -8.42
N ALA A 17 -21.44 -0.76 -8.18
CA ALA A 17 -21.37 0.64 -8.58
C ALA A 17 -20.80 0.73 -10.01
N GLU A 18 -21.45 1.48 -10.91
CA GLU A 18 -20.73 2.00 -12.07
C GLU A 18 -19.76 3.09 -11.58
N LEU A 19 -18.46 2.79 -11.55
CA LEU A 19 -17.44 3.76 -11.14
C LEU A 19 -17.30 4.85 -12.22
N LEU A 20 -17.45 6.12 -11.83
CA LEU A 20 -17.15 7.29 -12.68
C LEU A 20 -15.63 7.57 -12.70
N GLY A 21 -14.82 6.55 -13.01
CA GLY A 21 -13.34 6.63 -13.02
C GLY A 21 -12.72 6.95 -14.38
N GLY A 22 -13.51 7.31 -15.38
CA GLY A 22 -13.09 7.47 -16.78
C GLY A 22 -12.58 8.88 -17.14
N VAL A 23 -11.79 9.49 -16.26
CA VAL A 23 -11.56 10.93 -16.29
C VAL A 23 -10.14 11.28 -16.77
N GLU A 24 -10.04 12.16 -17.77
CA GLU A 24 -8.76 12.56 -18.39
C GLU A 24 -8.00 13.55 -17.52
N LEU A 25 -6.81 13.15 -17.05
CA LEU A 25 -5.86 14.08 -16.44
C LEU A 25 -5.09 14.84 -17.54
N PRO A 26 -4.59 16.06 -17.28
CA PRO A 26 -3.89 16.86 -18.28
C PRO A 26 -2.81 16.07 -19.02
N VAL A 27 -2.88 16.07 -20.34
CA VAL A 27 -1.94 15.35 -21.20
C VAL A 27 -0.61 16.11 -21.24
N VAL A 28 0.49 15.40 -20.97
CA VAL A 28 1.85 15.90 -21.25
C VAL A 28 2.01 16.03 -22.76
N PRO A 29 2.44 17.17 -23.31
CA PRO A 29 2.73 17.28 -24.73
C PRO A 29 3.77 16.22 -25.12
N SER A 30 3.39 15.26 -25.96
CA SER A 30 4.32 14.23 -26.43
C SER A 30 5.41 14.88 -27.27
N THR A 31 6.66 14.85 -26.81
CA THR A 31 7.80 15.12 -27.69
C THR A 31 8.02 13.88 -28.54
N SER A 32 7.57 13.93 -29.79
CA SER A 32 7.89 12.94 -30.80
C SER A 32 9.39 13.01 -31.09
N ALA A 33 10.18 12.11 -30.49
CA ALA A 33 11.52 11.83 -30.97
C ALA A 33 11.39 11.02 -32.26
N THR A 34 11.42 11.71 -33.40
CA THR A 34 11.55 11.08 -34.72
C THR A 34 12.88 10.36 -34.78
N SER A 35 12.86 9.03 -34.78
CA SER A 35 14.01 8.21 -35.12
C SER A 35 14.27 8.33 -36.63
N ASP A 36 15.32 9.05 -37.00
CA ASP A 36 15.84 9.08 -38.36
C ASP A 36 17.03 8.10 -38.45
N PRO A 37 16.94 6.99 -39.21
CA PRO A 37 18.00 6.00 -39.29
C PRO A 37 18.85 6.25 -40.54
N SER A 38 19.79 7.21 -40.49
CA SER A 38 20.95 7.20 -41.40
C SER A 38 22.02 8.21 -40.99
N GLY A 39 23.29 7.79 -41.01
CA GLY A 39 24.42 8.73 -41.04
C GLY A 39 25.61 8.37 -40.16
N SER A 40 26.41 7.42 -40.62
CA SER A 40 27.80 7.20 -40.19
C SER A 40 28.66 8.47 -40.27
N ARG A 41 29.48 8.74 -39.24
CA ARG A 41 30.96 8.93 -39.35
C ARG A 41 31.59 9.32 -38.00
N GLU A 42 32.75 8.70 -37.78
CA GLU A 42 33.69 8.86 -36.67
C GLU A 42 34.16 10.30 -36.42
N ARG A 43 34.46 10.60 -35.17
CA ARG A 43 35.69 11.29 -34.74
C ARG A 43 35.94 11.02 -33.26
N GLU A 44 36.98 10.25 -32.98
CA GLU A 44 37.68 10.26 -31.69
C GLU A 44 38.18 11.67 -31.39
N LEU A 45 38.10 12.09 -30.12
CA LEU A 45 39.05 12.98 -29.46
C LEU A 45 38.80 12.99 -27.94
N GLY A 46 39.80 12.54 -27.18
CA GLY A 46 40.25 13.27 -25.99
C GLY A 46 39.64 12.90 -24.65
N VAL A 47 40.42 12.12 -23.90
CA VAL A 47 40.35 11.86 -22.45
C VAL A 47 40.26 13.15 -21.62
N GLY A 48 39.41 13.15 -20.61
CA GLY A 48 39.52 14.02 -19.42
C GLY A 48 38.26 14.82 -19.08
N ALA A 49 37.33 14.22 -18.35
CA ALA A 49 36.34 14.98 -17.59
C ALA A 49 36.15 14.33 -16.22
N SER A 50 36.67 15.02 -15.20
CA SER A 50 36.38 14.83 -13.80
C SER A 50 34.88 14.75 -13.55
N SER A 51 34.45 13.76 -12.75
CA SER A 51 33.14 13.69 -12.12
C SER A 51 32.90 14.92 -11.24
N GLN A 52 32.25 15.94 -11.81
CA GLN A 52 31.47 16.87 -11.00
C GLN A 52 30.04 16.33 -10.99
N GLU A 53 29.63 15.77 -9.85
CA GLU A 53 28.22 15.56 -9.54
C GLU A 53 27.51 16.90 -9.65
N GLY A 54 26.72 17.07 -10.71
CA GLY A 54 25.85 18.24 -10.87
C GLY A 54 24.85 18.28 -9.73
N ALA A 55 24.54 19.48 -9.23
CA ALA A 55 23.51 19.67 -8.22
C ALA A 55 22.20 18.96 -8.62
N PRO A 56 21.47 18.34 -7.67
CA PRO A 56 20.24 17.64 -7.98
C PRO A 56 19.25 18.57 -8.70
N VAL A 57 18.69 18.07 -9.80
CA VAL A 57 17.69 18.81 -10.58
C VAL A 57 16.37 18.78 -9.82
N VAL A 58 15.77 19.97 -9.62
CA VAL A 58 14.48 20.14 -8.94
C VAL A 58 13.48 20.86 -9.84
N THR A 59 12.19 20.68 -9.56
CA THR A 59 11.11 21.45 -10.18
C THR A 59 11.12 22.89 -9.67
N ALA A 60 10.27 23.75 -10.24
CA ALA A 60 10.07 25.12 -9.75
C ALA A 60 9.60 25.18 -8.28
N LEU A 61 8.98 24.11 -7.78
CA LEU A 61 8.52 23.97 -6.39
C LEU A 61 9.59 23.31 -5.48
N GLY A 62 10.81 23.10 -5.97
CA GLY A 62 11.88 22.46 -5.20
C GLY A 62 11.72 20.93 -5.04
N GLU A 63 10.78 20.32 -5.77
CA GLU A 63 10.57 18.87 -5.73
C GLU A 63 11.64 18.15 -6.58
N PRO A 64 12.12 16.95 -6.18
CA PRO A 64 13.17 16.26 -6.92
C PRO A 64 12.71 15.79 -8.31
N VAL A 65 13.64 15.80 -9.27
CA VAL A 65 13.43 15.30 -10.63
C VAL A 65 14.19 13.99 -10.85
N TYR A 66 13.44 12.91 -11.00
CA TYR A 66 13.94 11.56 -11.29
C TYR A 66 14.02 11.34 -12.79
N GLY A 67 15.06 11.91 -13.40
CA GLY A 67 15.36 11.67 -14.82
C GLY A 67 15.51 10.17 -15.14
N ARG A 68 15.70 9.84 -16.41
CA ARG A 68 15.74 8.44 -16.89
C ARG A 68 16.65 7.52 -16.07
N VAL A 69 17.82 8.00 -15.66
CA VAL A 69 18.78 7.22 -14.86
C VAL A 69 18.22 6.93 -13.47
N ALA A 70 17.91 7.97 -12.68
CA ALA A 70 17.41 7.79 -11.31
C ALA A 70 16.09 7.03 -11.26
N GLY A 71 15.17 7.28 -12.21
CA GLY A 71 13.91 6.55 -12.28
C GLY A 71 14.06 5.07 -12.71
N ASN A 72 15.19 4.70 -13.31
CA ASN A 72 15.51 3.30 -13.61
C ASN A 72 16.21 2.60 -12.43
N GLU A 73 16.66 3.33 -11.42
CA GLU A 73 17.20 2.73 -10.19
C GLU A 73 16.09 2.34 -9.22
N ILE A 74 14.94 3.03 -9.25
CA ILE A 74 13.83 2.76 -8.34
C ILE A 74 13.01 1.56 -8.85
N GLN A 75 12.76 0.57 -8.01
CA GLN A 75 11.88 -0.55 -8.34
C GLN A 75 10.42 -0.12 -8.42
N GLY A 76 9.74 -0.55 -9.49
CA GLY A 76 8.37 -0.17 -9.83
C GLY A 76 7.33 -0.59 -8.79
N ALA A 77 7.60 -1.63 -8.00
CA ALA A 77 6.74 -2.07 -6.91
C ALA A 77 6.64 -1.04 -5.77
N VAL A 78 7.71 -0.27 -5.55
CA VAL A 78 7.75 0.81 -4.56
C VAL A 78 7.03 2.03 -5.13
N VAL A 79 7.59 2.60 -6.21
CA VAL A 79 7.02 3.74 -6.93
C VAL A 79 6.87 3.37 -8.39
N PRO A 80 5.68 3.45 -8.99
CA PRO A 80 4.41 3.89 -8.41
C PRO A 80 3.56 2.74 -7.80
N GLY A 81 4.07 1.51 -7.79
CA GLY A 81 3.35 0.27 -7.46
C GLY A 81 2.98 -0.55 -8.70
N PHE A 82 2.81 -1.86 -8.57
CA PHE A 82 2.42 -2.69 -9.72
C PHE A 82 0.92 -2.61 -10.05
N ASN A 83 0.04 -2.58 -9.03
CA ASN A 83 -1.42 -2.50 -9.17
C ASN A 83 -1.98 -3.50 -10.22
N LYS A 84 -1.74 -4.79 -9.98
CA LYS A 84 -2.17 -5.90 -10.85
C LYS A 84 -3.14 -6.81 -10.12
N ASP A 85 -3.97 -7.51 -10.90
CA ASP A 85 -5.01 -8.40 -10.40
C ASP A 85 -4.47 -9.69 -9.78
N HIS A 86 -3.30 -10.14 -10.23
CA HIS A 86 -2.66 -11.36 -9.75
C HIS A 86 -1.25 -11.04 -9.28
N GLN A 87 -0.87 -11.54 -8.10
CA GLN A 87 0.48 -11.41 -7.57
C GLN A 87 0.92 -12.69 -6.88
N GLN A 88 2.22 -12.94 -6.86
CA GLN A 88 2.81 -14.05 -6.10
C GLN A 88 4.07 -13.57 -5.38
N LEU A 89 4.08 -13.77 -4.06
CA LEU A 89 5.22 -13.48 -3.20
C LEU A 89 6.00 -14.78 -2.97
N VAL A 90 7.23 -14.81 -3.45
CA VAL A 90 8.15 -15.94 -3.33
C VAL A 90 9.22 -15.60 -2.30
N PHE A 91 9.19 -16.30 -1.17
CA PHE A 91 10.13 -16.15 -0.07
C PHE A 91 11.23 -17.21 -0.20
N LEU A 92 12.48 -16.75 -0.27
CA LEU A 92 13.63 -17.60 -0.55
C LEU A 92 14.67 -17.50 0.58
N GLN A 93 15.36 -18.61 0.83
CA GLN A 93 16.55 -18.69 1.66
C GLN A 93 17.79 -18.91 0.79
N ILE A 94 18.88 -18.24 1.15
CA ILE A 94 20.16 -18.38 0.45
C ILE A 94 20.90 -19.60 1.02
N GLY A 95 21.09 -20.64 0.20
CA GLY A 95 21.87 -21.82 0.57
C GLY A 95 23.37 -21.65 0.27
N ASP A 96 23.69 -21.14 -0.92
CA ASP A 96 25.06 -20.88 -1.39
C ASP A 96 25.18 -19.44 -1.89
N VAL A 97 26.08 -18.66 -1.29
CA VAL A 97 26.20 -17.22 -1.56
C VAL A 97 26.68 -16.94 -2.99
N ASP A 98 27.64 -17.70 -3.51
CA ASP A 98 28.20 -17.44 -4.84
C ASP A 98 27.20 -17.80 -5.94
N ARG A 99 26.45 -18.89 -5.76
CA ARG A 99 25.35 -19.24 -6.68
C ARG A 99 24.19 -18.27 -6.55
N ALA A 100 23.85 -17.80 -5.35
CA ALA A 100 22.82 -16.78 -5.17
C ALA A 100 23.20 -15.45 -5.86
N ARG A 101 24.47 -15.04 -5.79
CA ARG A 101 24.98 -13.89 -6.55
C ARG A 101 24.83 -14.08 -8.05
N ALA A 102 25.10 -15.27 -8.58
CA ALA A 102 24.88 -15.57 -10.00
C ALA A 102 23.38 -15.48 -10.39
N TRP A 103 22.49 -15.99 -9.53
CA TRP A 103 21.04 -15.82 -9.70
C TRP A 103 20.60 -14.35 -9.68
N LEU A 104 21.19 -13.52 -8.81
CA LEU A 104 20.90 -12.09 -8.78
C LEU A 104 21.26 -11.37 -10.08
N ARG A 105 22.39 -11.71 -10.71
CA ARG A 105 22.75 -11.16 -12.03
C ARG A 105 21.74 -11.56 -13.10
N TRP A 106 21.18 -12.76 -13.02
CA TRP A 106 20.09 -13.19 -13.90
C TRP A 106 18.80 -12.43 -13.61
N LEU A 107 18.48 -12.17 -12.35
CA LEU A 107 17.26 -11.48 -11.95
C LEU A 107 17.29 -9.97 -12.24
N ALA A 108 18.45 -9.32 -12.08
CA ALA A 108 18.63 -7.87 -12.22
C ALA A 108 18.00 -7.26 -13.49
N PRO A 109 18.25 -7.77 -14.73
CA PRO A 109 17.65 -7.23 -15.94
C PRO A 109 16.14 -7.53 -16.09
N ARG A 110 15.54 -8.29 -15.17
CA ARG A 110 14.10 -8.62 -15.15
C ARG A 110 13.32 -7.79 -14.13
N ILE A 111 14.00 -7.00 -13.29
CA ILE A 111 13.35 -6.14 -12.32
C ILE A 111 12.72 -4.95 -13.03
N SER A 112 11.44 -4.72 -12.75
CA SER A 112 10.67 -3.64 -13.36
C SER A 112 10.93 -2.32 -12.65
N THR A 113 11.26 -1.29 -13.43
CA THR A 113 11.62 0.05 -12.96
C THR A 113 10.40 0.94 -12.71
N MET A 114 10.58 2.03 -11.95
CA MET A 114 9.57 3.08 -11.81
C MET A 114 9.18 3.67 -13.16
N ASN A 115 10.15 3.91 -14.05
CA ASN A 115 9.89 4.48 -15.36
C ASN A 115 9.02 3.57 -16.24
N GLU A 116 9.34 2.28 -16.34
CA GLU A 116 8.54 1.31 -17.13
C GLU A 116 7.11 1.22 -16.62
N VAL A 117 6.92 1.18 -15.30
CA VAL A 117 5.59 1.07 -14.70
C VAL A 117 4.81 2.39 -14.85
N LEU A 118 5.45 3.55 -14.73
CA LEU A 118 4.81 4.85 -14.98
C LEU A 118 4.41 5.00 -16.46
N ASP A 119 5.28 4.61 -17.39
CA ASP A 119 5.00 4.63 -18.83
C ASP A 119 3.82 3.72 -19.17
N PHE A 120 3.81 2.49 -18.66
CA PHE A 120 2.69 1.57 -18.83
C PHE A 120 1.39 2.15 -18.25
N ARG A 121 1.40 2.69 -17.02
CA ARG A 121 0.20 3.28 -16.40
C ARG A 121 -0.39 4.43 -17.21
N ARG A 122 0.47 5.29 -17.76
CA ARG A 122 0.05 6.42 -18.60
C ARG A 122 -0.53 5.91 -19.92
N ALA A 123 0.12 4.96 -20.58
CA ALA A 123 -0.39 4.34 -21.81
C ALA A 123 -1.72 3.62 -21.59
N PHE A 124 -1.82 2.83 -20.52
CA PHE A 124 -3.02 2.11 -20.12
C PHE A 124 -4.19 3.05 -19.85
N ARG A 125 -3.96 4.13 -19.09
CA ARG A 125 -4.98 5.17 -18.84
C ARG A 125 -5.44 5.83 -20.14
N ALA A 126 -4.50 6.23 -20.99
CA ALA A 126 -4.82 6.86 -22.28
C ALA A 126 -5.61 5.91 -23.21
N ALA A 127 -5.28 4.63 -23.24
CA ALA A 127 -5.99 3.64 -24.05
C ALA A 127 -7.42 3.41 -23.54
N ARG A 128 -7.61 3.29 -22.23
CA ARG A 128 -8.94 3.15 -21.62
C ARG A 128 -9.85 4.33 -21.93
N LEU A 129 -9.31 5.54 -21.85
CA LEU A 129 -10.03 6.76 -22.19
C LEU A 129 -10.52 6.71 -23.65
N ARG A 130 -9.63 6.38 -24.61
CA ARG A 130 -9.99 6.28 -26.03
C ARG A 130 -11.10 5.25 -26.30
N LEU A 131 -11.13 4.18 -25.52
CA LEU A 131 -12.13 3.10 -25.64
C LEU A 131 -13.41 3.38 -24.84
N GLY A 132 -13.49 4.50 -24.12
CA GLY A 132 -14.62 4.81 -23.24
C GLY A 132 -14.78 3.82 -22.07
N VAL A 133 -13.72 3.06 -21.74
CA VAL A 133 -13.74 2.08 -20.65
C VAL A 133 -13.59 2.82 -19.32
N ARG A 134 -14.70 2.95 -18.60
CA ARG A 134 -14.78 3.75 -17.36
C ARG A 134 -14.28 3.03 -16.11
N ASP A 135 -14.01 1.72 -16.17
CA ASP A 135 -13.84 0.90 -14.96
C ASP A 135 -12.50 0.10 -14.83
N PRO A 136 -11.66 0.34 -13.81
CA PRO A 136 -10.48 -0.47 -13.48
C PRO A 136 -10.78 -1.75 -12.66
N GLY A 137 -11.96 -1.87 -12.06
CA GLY A 137 -12.39 -2.93 -11.14
C GLY A 137 -13.42 -3.90 -11.72
N LEU A 138 -14.29 -3.54 -12.66
CA LEU A 138 -15.08 -4.53 -13.41
C LEU A 138 -14.22 -5.12 -14.52
N ALA A 139 -13.32 -6.04 -14.15
CA ALA A 139 -12.89 -7.10 -15.05
C ALA A 139 -14.05 -8.08 -15.28
N ALA A 140 -15.14 -7.61 -15.88
CA ALA A 140 -15.83 -8.48 -16.83
C ALA A 140 -14.78 -8.89 -17.87
N GLU A 141 -14.79 -10.13 -18.32
CA GLU A 141 -13.83 -10.72 -19.27
C GLU A 141 -13.64 -9.93 -20.60
N GLY A 142 -14.34 -8.80 -20.79
CA GLY A 142 -14.23 -7.87 -21.92
C GLY A 142 -13.70 -6.45 -21.60
N SER A 143 -13.33 -6.09 -20.37
CA SER A 143 -12.82 -4.74 -20.00
C SER A 143 -11.30 -4.59 -20.08
N ARG A 144 -10.57 -5.66 -20.43
CA ARG A 144 -9.14 -5.59 -20.74
C ARG A 144 -8.97 -4.69 -21.97
N VAL A 145 -8.02 -3.76 -21.94
CA VAL A 145 -7.48 -3.22 -23.19
C VAL A 145 -6.67 -4.37 -23.78
N PRO A 146 -7.19 -5.11 -24.79
CA PRO A 146 -6.73 -6.48 -25.06
C PRO A 146 -5.25 -6.56 -25.48
N GLU A 147 -4.66 -5.43 -25.86
CA GLU A 147 -3.28 -5.31 -26.34
C GLU A 147 -2.30 -4.69 -25.32
N LEU A 148 -2.74 -4.38 -24.09
CA LEU A 148 -1.89 -3.77 -23.04
C LEU A 148 -1.97 -4.58 -21.74
N THR A 149 -1.29 -5.72 -21.71
CA THR A 149 -0.98 -6.47 -20.47
C THR A 149 0.48 -6.23 -20.06
N ALA A 150 0.78 -6.42 -18.78
CA ALA A 150 2.14 -6.39 -18.27
C ALA A 150 2.34 -7.36 -17.11
N THR A 151 3.55 -7.92 -17.08
CA THR A 151 4.09 -8.70 -15.97
C THR A 151 5.27 -7.96 -15.38
N TRP A 152 5.24 -7.77 -14.07
CA TRP A 152 6.24 -7.03 -13.33
C TRP A 152 6.92 -7.89 -12.27
N THR A 153 8.20 -7.62 -12.03
CA THR A 153 9.00 -8.32 -11.01
C THR A 153 9.76 -7.32 -10.14
N SER A 154 9.77 -7.54 -8.84
CA SER A 154 10.58 -6.81 -7.86
C SER A 154 11.26 -7.75 -6.88
N VAL A 155 12.34 -7.30 -6.25
CA VAL A 155 13.09 -8.07 -5.25
C VAL A 155 13.45 -7.22 -4.03
N ALA A 156 13.39 -7.82 -2.84
CA ALA A 156 13.80 -7.22 -1.58
C ALA A 156 14.55 -8.23 -0.70
N PHE A 157 15.39 -7.74 0.21
CA PHE A 157 16.28 -8.57 1.04
C PHE A 157 16.09 -8.28 2.53
N SER A 158 16.07 -9.31 3.37
CA SER A 158 16.14 -9.10 4.81
C SER A 158 17.53 -8.58 5.21
N CYS A 159 17.67 -8.03 6.42
CA CYS A 159 18.98 -7.60 6.91
C CYS A 159 19.98 -8.78 6.92
N LYS A 160 19.51 -9.98 7.28
CA LYS A 160 20.29 -11.23 7.19
C LYS A 160 20.69 -11.55 5.74
N GLY A 161 19.78 -11.41 4.77
CA GLY A 161 20.09 -11.59 3.36
C GLY A 161 21.17 -10.64 2.86
N ILE A 162 21.11 -9.36 3.25
CA ILE A 162 22.15 -8.36 2.95
C ILE A 162 23.47 -8.75 3.61
N ALA A 163 23.46 -9.20 4.87
CA ALA A 163 24.66 -9.63 5.57
C ALA A 163 25.35 -10.82 4.88
N LEU A 164 24.58 -11.77 4.36
CA LEU A 164 25.11 -12.91 3.58
C LEU A 164 25.74 -12.45 2.25
N LEU A 165 25.12 -11.50 1.55
CA LEU A 165 25.52 -11.11 0.19
C LEU A 165 26.60 -10.03 0.15
N ALA A 166 26.49 -9.00 1.00
CA ALA A 166 27.35 -7.81 1.04
C ALA A 166 28.20 -7.71 2.33
N GLY A 167 27.98 -8.59 3.31
CA GLY A 167 28.73 -8.64 4.57
C GLY A 167 28.07 -7.89 5.73
N ASP A 168 28.35 -8.35 6.95
CA ASP A 168 27.82 -7.78 8.20
C ASP A 168 28.09 -6.27 8.35
N ALA A 169 29.23 -5.80 7.85
CA ALA A 169 29.61 -4.39 7.94
C ALA A 169 28.62 -3.52 7.16
N GLU A 170 28.19 -3.94 5.98
CA GLU A 170 27.21 -3.21 5.16
C GLU A 170 25.80 -3.32 5.75
N ALA A 171 25.41 -4.51 6.22
CA ALA A 171 24.11 -4.71 6.86
C ALA A 171 23.91 -3.82 8.11
N ARG A 172 24.97 -3.61 8.92
CA ARG A 172 24.92 -2.75 10.12
C ARG A 172 24.90 -1.25 9.83
N ARG A 173 25.08 -0.83 8.57
CA ARG A 173 25.00 0.59 8.20
C ARG A 173 23.57 1.09 8.06
N PHE A 174 22.60 0.18 7.93
CA PHE A 174 21.18 0.52 8.01
C PHE A 174 20.85 0.93 9.44
N GLY A 175 20.39 2.18 9.62
CA GLY A 175 20.11 2.77 10.93
C GLY A 175 18.74 2.43 11.52
N ASP A 176 17.89 1.71 10.78
CA ASP A 176 16.58 1.25 11.27
C ASP A 176 16.79 -0.02 12.12
N GLU A 177 16.59 0.09 13.44
CA GLU A 177 16.86 -1.04 14.35
C GLU A 177 15.87 -2.19 14.12
N SER A 178 14.66 -1.88 13.70
CA SER A 178 13.62 -2.87 13.45
C SER A 178 13.94 -3.73 12.24
N PHE A 179 14.42 -3.12 11.14
CA PHE A 179 14.97 -3.84 10.00
C PHE A 179 16.15 -4.74 10.41
N GLY A 180 17.07 -4.23 11.23
CA GLY A 180 18.21 -5.00 11.74
C GLY A 180 17.81 -6.20 12.60
N GLN A 181 16.74 -6.09 13.39
CA GLN A 181 16.23 -7.15 14.27
C GLN A 181 15.36 -8.18 13.53
N GLY A 182 14.63 -7.76 12.50
CA GLY A 182 13.67 -8.58 11.77
C GLY A 182 12.32 -8.74 12.47
N LEU A 183 11.27 -9.00 11.68
CA LEU A 183 9.87 -8.98 12.13
C LEU A 183 9.58 -9.96 13.28
N ALA A 184 10.12 -11.17 13.26
CA ALA A 184 9.85 -12.19 14.29
C ALA A 184 10.29 -11.74 15.68
N ALA A 185 11.44 -11.06 15.77
CA ALA A 185 11.95 -10.48 17.00
C ALA A 185 11.07 -9.32 17.49
N ARG A 186 10.44 -8.60 16.55
CA ARG A 186 9.54 -7.46 16.81
C ARG A 186 8.08 -7.85 17.07
N SER A 187 7.68 -9.10 16.83
CA SER A 187 6.30 -9.58 16.99
C SER A 187 5.63 -9.16 18.31
N THR A 188 6.23 -9.46 19.46
CA THR A 188 5.70 -9.05 20.76
C THR A 188 5.61 -7.53 20.91
N TYR A 189 6.56 -6.80 20.33
CA TYR A 189 6.57 -5.34 20.34
C TYR A 189 5.41 -4.75 19.51
N LEU A 190 4.98 -5.45 18.46
CA LEU A 190 3.82 -5.13 17.62
C LEU A 190 2.47 -5.50 18.23
N GLY A 191 2.45 -6.24 19.34
CA GLY A 191 1.22 -6.75 19.95
C GLY A 191 0.77 -8.12 19.43
N ASP A 192 1.60 -8.80 18.63
CA ASP A 192 1.32 -10.15 18.15
C ASP A 192 1.16 -11.12 19.33
N PRO A 193 0.36 -12.20 19.16
CA PRO A 193 0.14 -13.16 20.23
C PRO A 193 1.44 -13.72 20.83
N THR A 194 1.56 -13.63 22.16
CA THR A 194 2.69 -14.15 22.96
C THR A 194 2.43 -15.53 23.56
N GLY A 195 1.17 -15.95 23.61
CA GLY A 195 0.80 -17.29 24.07
C GLY A 195 1.20 -18.36 23.06
N PRO A 196 2.01 -19.36 23.42
CA PRO A 196 2.55 -20.35 22.47
C PRO A 196 1.48 -21.27 21.85
N ALA A 197 0.28 -21.32 22.44
CA ALA A 197 -0.85 -22.06 21.88
C ALA A 197 -1.68 -21.26 20.86
N HIS A 198 -1.50 -19.93 20.78
CA HIS A 198 -2.27 -19.10 19.86
C HIS A 198 -1.70 -19.26 18.44
N PRO A 199 -2.54 -19.48 17.40
CA PRO A 199 -2.07 -19.69 16.02
C PRO A 199 -1.30 -18.50 15.40
N GLY A 200 -1.37 -17.32 16.02
CA GLY A 200 -0.66 -16.13 15.54
C GLY A 200 0.68 -15.89 16.24
N HIS A 201 1.06 -16.77 17.18
CA HIS A 201 2.38 -16.74 17.78
C HIS A 201 3.44 -16.99 16.71
N ARG A 202 4.57 -16.28 16.78
CA ARG A 202 5.61 -16.30 15.74
C ARG A 202 6.19 -17.68 15.41
N ASP A 203 6.10 -18.61 16.34
CA ASP A 203 6.58 -19.99 16.15
C ASP A 203 5.68 -20.81 15.20
N HIS A 204 4.44 -20.37 14.98
CA HIS A 204 3.50 -20.99 14.05
C HIS A 204 3.46 -20.30 12.68
N TRP A 205 4.27 -19.27 12.49
CA TRP A 205 4.27 -18.54 11.23
C TRP A 205 4.75 -19.43 10.08
N VAL A 206 4.00 -19.43 8.98
CA VAL A 206 4.32 -20.22 7.77
C VAL A 206 5.57 -19.69 7.05
N VAL A 207 5.92 -18.42 7.28
CA VAL A 207 7.16 -17.79 6.81
C VAL A 207 7.58 -16.67 7.76
N GLY A 208 8.89 -16.47 7.94
CA GLY A 208 9.40 -15.36 8.72
C GLY A 208 9.41 -15.58 10.23
N GLY A 209 9.06 -16.77 10.70
CA GLY A 209 9.22 -17.17 12.08
C GLY A 209 10.69 -17.51 12.40
N PRO A 210 11.02 -17.83 13.67
CA PRO A 210 12.39 -18.06 14.12
C PRO A 210 13.16 -19.20 13.41
N HIS A 211 12.45 -20.08 12.70
CA HIS A 211 13.02 -21.28 12.07
C HIS A 211 12.84 -21.32 10.54
N ASN A 212 12.18 -20.31 9.97
CA ASN A 212 11.85 -20.22 8.53
C ASN A 212 11.89 -18.76 8.05
N GLU A 213 12.88 -17.99 8.52
CA GLU A 213 13.12 -16.62 8.06
C GLU A 213 13.57 -16.61 6.60
N ALA A 214 12.99 -15.74 5.78
CA ALA A 214 13.39 -15.55 4.40
C ALA A 214 14.52 -14.53 4.27
N ASP A 215 15.50 -14.82 3.41
CA ASP A 215 16.60 -13.92 3.09
C ASP A 215 16.25 -12.98 1.93
N VAL A 216 15.42 -13.47 1.00
CA VAL A 216 14.99 -12.75 -0.21
C VAL A 216 13.48 -12.88 -0.37
N LEU A 217 12.85 -11.78 -0.79
CA LEU A 217 11.46 -11.72 -1.23
C LEU A 217 11.46 -11.32 -2.71
N VAL A 218 10.87 -12.15 -3.57
CA VAL A 218 10.55 -11.78 -4.95
C VAL A 218 9.04 -11.63 -5.07
N THR A 219 8.59 -10.53 -5.66
CA THR A 219 7.18 -10.31 -5.98
C THR A 219 7.04 -10.27 -7.49
N VAL A 220 6.19 -11.16 -8.02
CA VAL A 220 5.77 -11.14 -9.42
C VAL A 220 4.30 -10.71 -9.46
N ALA A 221 3.93 -9.85 -10.41
CA ALA A 221 2.59 -9.32 -10.55
C ALA A 221 2.19 -9.24 -12.02
N ALA A 222 1.00 -9.71 -12.40
CA ALA A 222 0.55 -9.72 -13.79
C ALA A 222 -0.96 -9.47 -13.95
N ASP A 223 -1.37 -8.98 -15.12
CA ASP A 223 -2.79 -8.84 -15.49
C ASP A 223 -3.45 -10.19 -15.86
N ALA A 224 -2.63 -11.18 -16.25
CA ALA A 224 -3.09 -12.51 -16.64
C ALA A 224 -2.45 -13.59 -15.77
N VAL A 225 -3.26 -14.58 -15.38
CA VAL A 225 -2.83 -15.70 -14.53
C VAL A 225 -1.71 -16.51 -15.22
N ASP A 226 -1.86 -16.84 -16.50
CA ASP A 226 -0.86 -17.62 -17.24
C ASP A 226 0.50 -16.90 -17.30
N ASP A 227 0.49 -15.57 -17.47
CA ASP A 227 1.71 -14.76 -17.48
C ASP A 227 2.36 -14.70 -16.09
N LEU A 228 1.56 -14.63 -15.03
CA LEU A 228 2.05 -14.72 -13.65
C LEU A 228 2.72 -16.07 -13.41
N GLU A 229 2.03 -17.17 -13.71
CA GLU A 229 2.50 -18.53 -13.46
C GLU A 229 3.79 -18.81 -14.24
N ALA A 230 3.88 -18.40 -15.51
CA ALA A 230 5.09 -18.54 -16.31
C ALA A 230 6.28 -17.75 -15.74
N ALA A 231 6.06 -16.52 -15.29
CA ALA A 231 7.12 -15.69 -14.72
C ALA A 231 7.57 -16.19 -13.34
N VAL A 232 6.64 -16.65 -12.50
CA VAL A 232 6.95 -17.26 -11.20
C VAL A 232 7.73 -18.55 -11.38
N GLU A 233 7.31 -19.43 -12.31
CA GLU A 233 8.02 -20.67 -12.61
C GLU A 233 9.46 -20.39 -13.03
N ALA A 234 9.68 -19.41 -13.92
CA ALA A 234 11.03 -19.02 -14.34
C ALA A 234 11.90 -18.52 -13.18
N VAL A 235 11.34 -17.72 -12.26
CA VAL A 235 12.04 -17.25 -11.06
C VAL A 235 12.37 -18.41 -10.13
N VAL A 236 11.40 -19.26 -9.84
CA VAL A 236 11.49 -20.39 -8.92
C VAL A 236 12.49 -21.43 -9.43
N SER A 237 12.33 -21.90 -10.67
CA SER A 237 13.20 -22.92 -11.25
C SER A 237 14.65 -22.44 -11.29
N THR A 238 14.88 -21.19 -11.70
CA THR A 238 16.23 -20.61 -11.75
C THR A 238 16.80 -20.42 -10.35
N ALA A 239 15.98 -20.07 -9.34
CA ALA A 239 16.44 -19.95 -7.95
C ALA A 239 16.90 -21.31 -7.39
N GLU A 240 16.12 -22.37 -7.61
CA GLU A 240 16.47 -23.74 -7.19
C GLU A 240 17.73 -24.26 -7.92
N GLU A 241 17.85 -24.00 -9.22
CA GLU A 241 19.05 -24.28 -10.02
C GLU A 241 20.30 -23.56 -9.50
N HIS A 242 20.13 -22.46 -8.75
CA HIS A 242 21.20 -21.72 -8.09
C HIS A 242 21.27 -21.99 -6.58
N GLY A 243 20.57 -23.01 -6.08
CA GLY A 243 20.70 -23.46 -4.69
C GLY A 243 20.02 -22.56 -3.67
N LEU A 244 19.09 -21.70 -4.08
CA LEU A 244 18.15 -21.05 -3.17
C LEU A 244 17.03 -22.04 -2.83
N THR A 245 16.52 -21.95 -1.61
CA THR A 245 15.39 -22.78 -1.13
C THR A 245 14.14 -21.93 -1.01
N ILE A 246 13.00 -22.42 -1.52
CA ILE A 246 11.71 -21.76 -1.34
C ILE A 246 11.18 -22.05 0.06
N VAL A 247 10.99 -21.01 0.85
CA VAL A 247 10.36 -21.11 2.18
C VAL A 247 8.85 -21.14 2.03
N LEU A 248 8.32 -20.20 1.24
CA LEU A 248 6.90 -20.08 0.94
C LEU A 248 6.74 -19.43 -0.43
N SER A 249 5.76 -19.89 -1.20
CA SER A 249 5.29 -19.22 -2.41
C SER A 249 3.80 -18.99 -2.27
N GLN A 250 3.40 -17.73 -2.08
CA GLN A 250 2.03 -17.37 -1.72
C GLN A 250 1.41 -16.55 -2.84
N ARG A 251 0.41 -17.14 -3.49
CA ARG A 251 -0.44 -16.46 -4.46
C ARG A 251 -1.43 -15.54 -3.75
N GLY A 252 -1.64 -14.37 -4.33
CA GLY A 252 -2.71 -13.45 -4.01
C GLY A 252 -3.42 -12.99 -5.28
N ASP A 253 -4.72 -12.77 -5.17
CA ASP A 253 -5.59 -12.40 -6.28
C ASP A 253 -6.58 -11.34 -5.80
N ASN A 254 -6.98 -10.43 -6.69
CA ASN A 254 -8.20 -9.66 -6.51
C ASN A 254 -9.38 -10.63 -6.32
N LEU A 255 -10.30 -10.29 -5.42
CA LEU A 255 -11.52 -11.08 -5.23
C LEU A 255 -12.36 -11.06 -6.52
N PRO A 256 -13.14 -12.13 -6.80
CA PRO A 256 -13.82 -12.30 -8.08
C PRO A 256 -14.99 -11.33 -8.27
N GLY A 257 -15.30 -11.02 -9.53
CA GLY A 257 -16.49 -10.25 -9.93
C GLY A 257 -16.49 -8.83 -9.33
N ASP A 258 -17.64 -8.42 -8.81
CA ASP A 258 -17.87 -7.07 -8.26
C ASP A 258 -17.03 -6.79 -6.99
N LEU A 259 -16.42 -7.82 -6.41
CA LEU A 259 -15.50 -7.70 -5.26
C LEU A 259 -14.07 -7.35 -5.66
N ALA A 260 -13.76 -7.12 -6.94
CA ALA A 260 -12.43 -6.71 -7.36
C ALA A 260 -11.96 -5.44 -6.61
N GLY A 261 -10.78 -5.51 -6.02
CA GLY A 261 -10.22 -4.46 -5.16
C GLY A 261 -10.87 -4.36 -3.77
N HIS A 262 -11.71 -5.31 -3.36
CA HIS A 262 -12.16 -5.47 -1.98
C HIS A 262 -11.27 -6.47 -1.23
N GLU A 263 -11.24 -6.35 0.10
CA GLU A 263 -10.65 -7.35 0.99
C GLU A 263 -11.71 -8.34 1.53
N HIS A 264 -11.30 -9.35 2.31
CA HIS A 264 -12.18 -10.47 2.66
C HIS A 264 -13.31 -10.16 3.64
N PHE A 265 -13.27 -9.06 4.39
CA PHE A 265 -14.44 -8.60 5.15
C PHE A 265 -15.50 -7.96 4.25
N GLY A 266 -15.17 -7.62 3.01
CA GLY A 266 -16.08 -7.08 1.99
C GLY A 266 -15.95 -5.58 1.76
N PHE A 267 -14.86 -4.95 2.19
CA PHE A 267 -14.65 -3.50 2.03
C PHE A 267 -13.68 -3.19 0.90
N LYS A 268 -13.97 -2.16 0.10
CA LYS A 268 -13.08 -1.66 -0.94
C LYS A 268 -11.78 -1.15 -0.32
N ASP A 269 -10.66 -1.72 -0.75
CA ASP A 269 -9.31 -1.33 -0.33
C ASP A 269 -8.58 -0.55 -1.44
N GLY A 270 -7.39 -0.02 -1.15
CA GLY A 270 -6.52 0.66 -2.11
C GLY A 270 -6.91 2.10 -2.43
N ILE A 271 -8.01 2.63 -1.86
CA ILE A 271 -8.53 3.98 -2.17
C ILE A 271 -7.56 5.09 -1.75
N SER A 272 -7.15 5.10 -0.47
CA SER A 272 -6.34 6.18 0.11
C SER A 272 -4.88 5.80 0.14
N GLN A 273 -4.08 6.49 -0.68
CA GLN A 273 -2.63 6.39 -0.79
C GLN A 273 -2.05 7.82 -0.84
N PRO A 274 -0.92 8.10 -0.18
CA PRO A 274 -0.25 9.38 -0.32
C PRO A 274 0.21 9.58 -1.77
N GLY A 275 0.10 10.81 -2.25
CA GLY A 275 0.78 11.24 -3.46
C GLY A 275 2.24 11.51 -3.14
N ILE A 276 3.15 11.07 -4.01
CA ILE A 276 4.58 11.33 -3.90
C ILE A 276 4.92 12.61 -4.64
N ARG A 277 5.64 13.53 -3.98
CA ARG A 277 6.22 14.73 -4.61
C ARG A 277 7.38 14.37 -5.54
N GLY A 278 7.57 15.17 -6.58
CA GLY A 278 8.62 14.96 -7.58
C GLY A 278 8.08 14.62 -8.96
N ALA A 279 8.98 14.66 -9.94
CA ALA A 279 8.66 14.50 -11.35
C ALA A 279 9.73 13.67 -12.08
N ARG A 280 9.40 13.11 -13.25
CA ARG A 280 10.40 12.44 -14.11
C ARG A 280 11.22 13.42 -14.93
N SER A 281 10.66 14.58 -15.21
CA SER A 281 11.34 15.69 -15.88
C SER A 281 10.80 17.03 -15.37
N THR A 282 11.43 18.12 -15.81
CA THR A 282 10.93 19.47 -15.56
C THR A 282 9.78 19.87 -16.50
N VAL A 283 9.34 18.96 -17.37
CA VAL A 283 8.20 19.22 -18.27
C VAL A 283 6.91 19.20 -17.43
N PRO A 284 6.07 20.26 -17.51
CA PRO A 284 4.79 20.27 -16.81
C PRO A 284 3.92 19.05 -17.17
N GLY A 285 3.30 18.43 -16.15
CA GLY A 285 2.48 17.23 -16.31
C GLY A 285 3.25 15.91 -16.19
N ASP A 286 4.59 15.97 -16.11
CA ASP A 286 5.44 14.78 -15.96
C ASP A 286 5.75 14.44 -14.49
N GLU A 287 4.86 14.86 -13.57
CA GLU A 287 4.97 14.54 -12.16
C GLU A 287 4.80 13.03 -11.91
N ILE A 288 5.41 12.52 -10.82
CA ILE A 288 5.19 11.14 -10.36
C ILE A 288 3.72 10.97 -9.98
N THR A 289 3.19 11.93 -9.21
CA THR A 289 1.78 12.01 -8.86
C THR A 289 1.14 13.16 -9.62
N PRO A 290 0.13 12.89 -10.46
CA PRO A 290 -0.57 13.94 -11.20
C PRO A 290 -1.09 15.07 -10.30
N ARG A 291 -1.02 16.31 -10.82
CA ARG A 291 -1.52 17.53 -10.15
C ARG A 291 -2.87 17.92 -10.77
N CYS A 292 -3.95 17.63 -10.06
CA CYS A 292 -5.32 17.80 -10.56
C CYS A 292 -5.99 19.08 -10.04
N LEU A 293 -5.46 19.70 -8.99
CA LEU A 293 -5.95 20.98 -8.48
C LEU A 293 -5.43 22.12 -9.37
N SER A 294 -6.26 23.13 -9.59
CA SER A 294 -5.85 24.32 -10.34
C SER A 294 -4.89 25.17 -9.50
N GLY A 295 -4.02 25.94 -10.16
CA GLY A 295 -2.99 26.73 -9.47
C GLY A 295 -3.51 27.86 -8.57
N ASP A 296 -4.79 28.22 -8.69
CA ASP A 296 -5.49 29.17 -7.83
C ASP A 296 -6.20 28.50 -6.63
N ASP A 297 -6.21 27.16 -6.55
CA ASP A 297 -6.70 26.46 -5.37
C ASP A 297 -5.71 26.63 -4.20
N PRO A 298 -6.17 27.05 -3.00
CA PRO A 298 -5.29 27.27 -1.86
C PRO A 298 -4.57 26.02 -1.37
N HIS A 299 -5.03 24.82 -1.75
CA HIS A 299 -4.44 23.55 -1.35
C HIS A 299 -3.72 22.82 -2.50
N ALA A 300 -3.53 23.45 -3.66
CA ALA A 300 -2.83 22.86 -4.80
C ALA A 300 -1.38 22.42 -4.48
N ALA A 301 -0.73 23.09 -3.53
CA ALA A 301 0.60 22.72 -3.05
C ALA A 301 0.58 21.49 -2.11
N LEU A 302 -0.57 21.16 -1.53
CA LEU A 302 -0.73 20.14 -0.48
C LEU A 302 -1.30 18.83 -0.99
N PHE A 303 -2.09 18.85 -2.07
CA PHE A 303 -2.80 17.67 -2.57
C PHE A 303 -2.58 17.44 -4.06
N GLY A 304 -2.44 16.18 -4.47
CA GLY A 304 -2.36 15.78 -5.88
C GLY A 304 -3.73 15.74 -6.55
N LYS A 305 -4.72 15.27 -5.80
CA LYS A 305 -6.16 15.37 -6.08
C LYS A 305 -6.88 15.58 -4.75
N PRO A 306 -8.15 16.01 -4.71
CA PRO A 306 -8.83 16.32 -3.44
C PRO A 306 -8.73 15.16 -2.43
N GLY A 307 -8.17 15.45 -1.26
CA GLY A 307 -7.93 14.46 -0.19
C GLY A 307 -6.74 13.51 -0.37
N GLN A 308 -5.94 13.61 -1.45
CA GLN A 308 -4.68 12.87 -1.63
C GLN A 308 -3.48 13.76 -1.26
N PRO A 309 -2.96 13.69 -0.01
CA PRO A 309 -1.88 14.56 0.42
C PRO A 309 -0.59 14.26 -0.35
N LEU A 310 0.19 15.30 -0.61
CA LEU A 310 1.50 15.22 -1.24
C LEU A 310 2.59 15.13 -0.18
N VAL A 311 3.29 14.02 -0.19
CA VAL A 311 4.34 13.68 0.76
C VAL A 311 5.69 13.71 0.06
N TRP A 312 6.69 14.28 0.73
CA TRP A 312 8.05 14.30 0.23
C TRP A 312 8.62 12.87 0.08
N PRO A 313 9.36 12.57 -0.99
CA PRO A 313 9.72 11.21 -1.37
C PRO A 313 10.65 10.51 -0.36
N GLY A 314 11.37 11.26 0.47
CA GLY A 314 12.19 10.73 1.57
C GLY A 314 11.43 9.97 2.64
N GLN A 315 10.10 9.95 2.59
CA GLN A 315 9.24 9.11 3.44
C GLN A 315 9.06 7.69 2.86
N PHE A 316 9.50 7.47 1.62
CA PHE A 316 9.37 6.19 0.92
C PHE A 316 10.69 5.71 0.31
N LEU A 317 11.59 6.63 -0.05
CA LEU A 317 12.87 6.35 -0.71
C LEU A 317 14.04 6.86 0.15
N LEU A 318 15.05 6.01 0.38
CA LEU A 318 16.24 6.40 1.15
C LEU A 318 17.07 7.46 0.42
N GLY A 319 17.56 8.44 1.18
CA GLY A 319 18.42 9.53 0.70
C GLY A 319 17.70 10.66 -0.03
N GLU A 320 16.38 10.57 -0.16
CA GLU A 320 15.54 11.65 -0.69
C GLU A 320 15.09 12.62 0.43
N PRO A 321 14.75 13.88 0.11
CA PRO A 321 14.29 14.85 1.10
C PRO A 321 13.04 14.35 1.84
N ARG A 322 13.04 14.47 3.16
CA ARG A 322 11.95 13.97 4.02
C ARG A 322 10.81 14.98 4.14
N GLN A 323 9.68 14.50 4.62
CA GLN A 323 8.54 15.30 5.00
C GLN A 323 8.87 16.09 6.27
N ASP A 324 8.72 17.42 6.21
CA ASP A 324 8.76 18.26 7.40
C ASP A 324 7.49 18.03 8.25
N PRO A 325 7.62 17.84 9.58
CA PRO A 325 6.49 17.53 10.47
C PRO A 325 5.65 18.77 10.85
N GLN A 326 6.08 19.98 10.48
CA GLN A 326 5.39 21.23 10.80
C GLN A 326 4.84 21.92 9.55
N ASP A 327 5.61 21.97 8.47
CA ASP A 327 5.20 22.58 7.20
C ASP A 327 5.14 21.54 6.07
N PRO A 328 3.94 21.09 5.65
CA PRO A 328 3.80 20.07 4.62
C PRO A 328 4.30 20.49 3.22
N THR A 329 4.58 21.77 3.01
CA THR A 329 5.06 22.32 1.72
C THR A 329 6.57 22.40 1.62
N VAL A 330 7.31 22.19 2.72
CA VAL A 330 8.77 22.30 2.77
C VAL A 330 9.39 20.93 3.03
N ALA A 331 10.57 20.71 2.45
CA ALA A 331 11.33 19.49 2.67
C ALA A 331 12.17 19.57 3.95
N ALA A 332 12.18 18.48 4.72
CA ALA A 332 13.15 18.21 5.76
C ALA A 332 14.40 17.50 5.19
N PRO A 333 15.54 17.54 5.91
CA PRO A 333 16.74 16.81 5.49
C PRO A 333 16.51 15.31 5.28
N ALA A 334 17.19 14.74 4.29
CA ALA A 334 17.19 13.30 4.06
C ALA A 334 17.77 12.54 5.27
N ALA A 335 17.30 11.32 5.49
CA ALA A 335 18.01 10.38 6.36
C ALA A 335 19.42 10.11 5.79
N THR A 336 20.38 9.79 6.66
CA THR A 336 21.77 9.51 6.26
C THR A 336 22.32 8.21 6.84
N ALA A 337 21.54 7.53 7.71
CA ALA A 337 21.92 6.29 8.36
C ALA A 337 21.56 5.08 7.49
N PHE A 338 22.25 4.94 6.36
CA PHE A 338 22.19 3.79 5.46
C PHE A 338 23.48 3.74 4.61
N PRO A 339 23.83 2.59 4.01
CA PRO A 339 24.98 2.54 3.10
C PRO A 339 24.66 3.23 1.76
N GLU A 340 25.63 3.95 1.18
CA GLU A 340 25.36 4.82 0.01
C GLU A 340 24.71 4.10 -1.18
N TRP A 341 25.06 2.84 -1.42
CA TRP A 341 24.46 2.01 -2.48
C TRP A 341 22.97 1.75 -2.28
N ALA A 342 22.42 1.98 -1.09
CA ALA A 342 21.01 1.80 -0.76
C ALA A 342 20.16 3.05 -1.06
N ARG A 343 20.75 4.16 -1.52
CA ARG A 343 20.01 5.35 -1.95
C ARG A 343 18.96 4.99 -3.00
N LEU A 344 17.79 5.63 -2.96
CA LEU A 344 16.61 5.32 -3.81
C LEU A 344 15.96 3.94 -3.57
N GLY A 345 16.46 3.14 -2.62
CA GLY A 345 15.77 1.95 -2.15
C GLY A 345 14.70 2.26 -1.09
N SER A 346 13.95 1.24 -0.69
CA SER A 346 12.83 1.35 0.24
C SER A 346 12.77 0.14 1.16
N TYR A 347 12.44 0.33 2.43
CA TYR A 347 12.04 -0.79 3.27
C TYR A 347 10.68 -1.32 2.83
N VAL A 348 10.53 -2.64 2.86
CA VAL A 348 9.31 -3.36 2.51
C VAL A 348 8.89 -4.20 3.71
N VAL A 349 7.75 -3.86 4.29
CA VAL A 349 7.11 -4.66 5.33
C VAL A 349 6.13 -5.62 4.67
N VAL A 350 6.23 -6.91 5.00
CA VAL A 350 5.24 -7.91 4.63
C VAL A 350 4.62 -8.53 5.87
N ARG A 351 3.29 -8.64 5.89
CA ARG A 351 2.52 -9.35 6.89
C ARG A 351 1.50 -10.23 6.19
N ARG A 352 1.55 -11.54 6.44
CA ARG A 352 0.51 -12.48 6.05
C ARG A 352 -0.54 -12.50 7.15
N LEU A 353 -1.69 -11.90 6.87
CA LEU A 353 -2.75 -11.64 7.85
C LEU A 353 -3.95 -12.52 7.52
N ALA A 354 -4.19 -13.58 8.29
CA ALA A 354 -5.40 -14.39 8.16
C ALA A 354 -6.61 -13.63 8.69
N GLN A 355 -7.74 -13.68 7.98
CA GLN A 355 -8.95 -12.93 8.29
C GLN A 355 -10.11 -13.88 8.66
N ASP A 356 -10.62 -13.76 9.88
CA ASP A 356 -11.81 -14.45 10.36
C ASP A 356 -13.07 -13.68 9.95
N VAL A 357 -13.48 -13.88 8.69
CA VAL A 357 -14.65 -13.21 8.10
C VAL A 357 -15.94 -13.53 8.84
N VAL A 358 -16.10 -14.79 9.27
CA VAL A 358 -17.30 -15.22 10.01
C VAL A 358 -17.32 -14.58 11.38
N GLY A 359 -16.21 -14.63 12.12
CA GLY A 359 -16.09 -14.02 13.44
C GLY A 359 -16.31 -12.51 13.41
N PHE A 360 -15.78 -11.83 12.38
CA PHE A 360 -16.01 -10.40 12.15
C PHE A 360 -17.51 -10.10 12.04
N TRP A 361 -18.21 -10.73 11.10
CA TRP A 361 -19.63 -10.44 10.86
C TRP A 361 -20.55 -10.96 11.97
N ASP A 362 -20.23 -12.06 12.64
CA ASP A 362 -20.94 -12.54 13.83
C ASP A 362 -20.86 -11.51 14.98
N TRP A 363 -19.69 -10.90 15.21
CA TRP A 363 -19.51 -9.87 16.22
C TRP A 363 -20.21 -8.57 15.83
N MET A 364 -20.03 -8.10 14.59
CA MET A 364 -20.71 -6.90 14.07
C MET A 364 -22.23 -7.02 14.19
N GLY A 365 -22.79 -8.18 13.81
CA GLY A 365 -24.22 -8.48 13.95
C GLY A 365 -24.69 -8.42 15.40
N SER A 366 -23.98 -9.07 16.30
CA SER A 366 -24.36 -9.12 17.73
C SER A 366 -24.26 -7.75 18.41
N ALA A 367 -23.20 -6.99 18.13
CA ALA A 367 -23.00 -5.65 18.68
C ALA A 367 -24.03 -4.65 18.13
N ALA A 368 -24.29 -4.70 16.82
CA ALA A 368 -25.28 -3.85 16.18
C ALA A 368 -26.70 -4.13 16.69
N GLU A 369 -27.07 -5.40 16.90
CA GLU A 369 -28.35 -5.78 17.51
C GLU A 369 -28.50 -5.19 18.92
N ALA A 370 -27.45 -5.29 19.76
CA ALA A 370 -27.45 -4.73 21.10
C ALA A 370 -27.59 -3.20 21.13
N LEU A 371 -27.08 -2.52 20.10
CA LEU A 371 -27.17 -1.07 19.92
C LEU A 371 -28.43 -0.61 19.18
N GLY A 372 -29.19 -1.53 18.58
CA GLY A 372 -30.35 -1.21 17.74
C GLY A 372 -30.00 -0.52 16.42
N VAL A 373 -28.84 -0.83 15.84
CA VAL A 373 -28.35 -0.25 14.56
C VAL A 373 -28.21 -1.32 13.48
N ASP A 374 -28.06 -0.92 12.22
CA ASP A 374 -27.77 -1.83 11.13
C ASP A 374 -26.32 -2.37 11.20
N PRO A 375 -26.09 -3.68 11.03
CA PRO A 375 -24.76 -4.27 11.15
C PRO A 375 -23.78 -3.81 10.07
N VAL A 376 -24.23 -3.53 8.85
CA VAL A 376 -23.34 -3.02 7.79
C VAL A 376 -23.00 -1.58 8.07
N ALA A 377 -23.95 -0.75 8.50
CA ALA A 377 -23.68 0.63 8.92
C ALA A 377 -22.71 0.69 10.11
N PHE A 378 -22.89 -0.20 11.09
CA PHE A 378 -22.00 -0.31 12.25
C PHE A 378 -20.57 -0.70 11.84
N ALA A 379 -20.42 -1.75 11.04
CA ALA A 379 -19.13 -2.16 10.50
C ALA A 379 -18.49 -1.05 9.65
N SER A 380 -19.29 -0.34 8.84
CA SER A 380 -18.84 0.76 8.00
C SER A 380 -18.32 1.94 8.80
N ALA A 381 -18.96 2.28 9.91
CA ALA A 381 -18.47 3.29 10.84
C ALA A 381 -17.14 2.86 11.49
N LEU A 382 -17.01 1.60 11.88
CA LEU A 382 -15.78 1.05 12.48
C LEU A 382 -14.62 0.85 11.48
N VAL A 383 -14.90 0.68 10.20
CA VAL A 383 -13.87 0.76 9.14
C VAL A 383 -13.61 2.23 8.78
N GLY A 384 -14.66 3.05 8.79
CA GLY A 384 -14.72 4.44 8.34
C GLY A 384 -15.09 4.60 6.86
N ARG A 385 -15.46 3.50 6.18
CA ARG A 385 -16.00 3.46 4.83
C ARG A 385 -17.06 2.38 4.73
N TRP A 386 -18.05 2.59 3.87
CA TRP A 386 -18.97 1.55 3.44
C TRP A 386 -18.26 0.47 2.61
N PRO A 387 -18.85 -0.73 2.46
CA PRO A 387 -18.34 -1.80 1.60
C PRO A 387 -17.91 -1.31 0.21
N SER A 388 -18.73 -0.46 -0.44
CA SER A 388 -18.43 0.14 -1.75
C SER A 388 -17.12 0.94 -1.79
N GLY A 389 -16.68 1.47 -0.65
CA GLY A 389 -15.60 2.45 -0.52
C GLY A 389 -16.07 3.87 -0.21
N ALA A 390 -17.36 4.18 -0.23
CA ALA A 390 -17.87 5.50 0.13
C ALA A 390 -17.46 5.86 1.58
N PRO A 391 -16.84 7.03 1.83
CA PRO A 391 -16.45 7.40 3.19
C PRO A 391 -17.68 7.79 4.01
N VAL A 392 -17.80 7.25 5.23
CA VAL A 392 -18.92 7.56 6.13
C VAL A 392 -18.99 9.05 6.46
N MET A 393 -17.86 9.76 6.41
CA MET A 393 -17.79 11.22 6.57
C MET A 393 -18.61 11.99 5.54
N ARG A 394 -18.75 11.49 4.31
CA ARG A 394 -19.52 12.14 3.25
C ARG A 394 -20.89 11.51 3.04
N SER A 395 -21.05 10.23 3.39
CA SER A 395 -22.34 9.53 3.38
C SER A 395 -22.57 8.84 4.73
N PRO A 396 -23.00 9.58 5.77
CA PRO A 396 -23.09 9.05 7.14
C PRO A 396 -24.24 8.08 7.39
N HIS A 397 -25.24 8.03 6.50
CA HIS A 397 -26.50 7.33 6.76
C HIS A 397 -26.76 6.13 5.87
N HIS A 398 -26.11 6.04 4.71
CA HIS A 398 -26.27 4.95 3.76
C HIS A 398 -25.05 4.83 2.85
N ASP A 399 -24.86 3.67 2.24
CA ASP A 399 -23.85 3.48 1.22
C ASP A 399 -24.17 4.35 -0.01
N ASP A 400 -23.14 4.94 -0.62
CA ASP A 400 -23.24 5.74 -1.86
C ASP A 400 -22.21 5.23 -2.88
N PRO A 401 -22.59 4.22 -3.68
CA PRO A 401 -21.68 3.64 -4.67
C PRO A 401 -21.23 4.65 -5.75
N ALA A 402 -22.04 5.66 -6.06
CA ALA A 402 -21.66 6.72 -7.02
C ALA A 402 -20.53 7.59 -6.45
N LEU A 403 -20.63 7.98 -5.16
CA LEU A 403 -19.55 8.66 -4.46
C LEU A 403 -18.29 7.79 -4.36
N ALA A 404 -18.45 6.50 -4.07
CA ALA A 404 -17.32 5.57 -4.02
C ALA A 404 -16.57 5.51 -5.35
N GLY A 405 -17.31 5.60 -6.46
CA GLY A 405 -16.79 5.61 -7.82
C GLY A 405 -16.22 6.91 -8.34
N ASP A 406 -16.38 8.01 -7.60
CA ASP A 406 -15.81 9.30 -7.96
C ASP A 406 -14.40 9.44 -7.34
N ASP A 407 -13.40 9.41 -8.22
CA ASP A 407 -11.99 9.47 -7.89
C ASP A 407 -11.54 10.80 -7.26
N PHE A 408 -12.29 11.87 -7.46
CA PHE A 408 -12.02 13.21 -6.93
C PHE A 408 -12.90 13.55 -5.72
N ALA A 409 -13.87 12.70 -5.39
CA ALA A 409 -14.78 12.91 -4.26
C ALA A 409 -14.61 11.88 -3.13
N SER A 410 -14.39 10.60 -3.44
CA SER A 410 -14.36 9.46 -2.49
C SER A 410 -13.29 9.55 -1.38
N ASN A 411 -12.28 10.39 -1.56
CA ASN A 411 -11.25 10.63 -0.54
C ASN A 411 -11.21 12.09 -0.06
N HIS A 412 -12.06 12.96 -0.61
CA HIS A 412 -12.10 14.39 -0.32
C HIS A 412 -12.91 14.67 0.94
N PHE A 413 -12.28 14.44 2.09
CA PHE A 413 -12.84 14.79 3.39
C PHE A 413 -11.73 15.00 4.41
N LEU A 414 -12.08 15.65 5.50
CA LEU A 414 -11.27 15.84 6.68
C LEU A 414 -12.07 15.37 7.90
N PHE A 415 -11.46 15.35 9.09
CA PHE A 415 -12.11 14.94 10.33
C PHE A 415 -12.43 16.12 11.26
N GLN A 416 -11.60 17.15 11.29
CA GLN A 416 -11.79 18.30 12.19
C GLN A 416 -12.38 19.52 11.48
N ASP A 417 -12.11 19.64 10.18
CA ASP A 417 -12.64 20.71 9.33
C ASP A 417 -13.71 20.20 8.36
N ASP A 418 -14.62 21.10 7.98
CA ASP A 418 -15.54 20.89 6.87
C ASP A 418 -14.77 20.67 5.57
N THR A 419 -15.28 19.80 4.71
CA THR A 419 -14.77 19.65 3.34
C THR A 419 -15.04 20.93 2.57
N ARG A 420 -13.98 21.53 2.02
CA ARG A 420 -14.06 22.76 1.24
C ARG A 420 -14.06 22.41 -0.25
N PRO A 421 -14.79 23.15 -1.11
CA PRO A 421 -14.72 22.94 -2.55
C PRO A 421 -13.28 23.04 -3.05
N SER A 422 -12.89 22.16 -3.97
CA SER A 422 -11.61 22.26 -4.68
C SER A 422 -11.82 22.78 -6.09
N SER A 423 -10.97 23.70 -6.51
CA SER A 423 -10.85 24.09 -7.91
C SER A 423 -9.92 23.10 -8.62
N LEU A 424 -10.43 22.44 -9.66
CA LEU A 424 -9.67 21.48 -10.45
C LEU A 424 -9.22 22.11 -11.76
N VAL A 425 -8.11 21.62 -12.30
CA VAL A 425 -7.80 21.84 -13.72
C VAL A 425 -8.96 21.31 -14.57
N PRO A 426 -9.21 21.86 -15.78
CA PRO A 426 -10.20 21.29 -16.67
C PRO A 426 -9.89 19.82 -16.94
N ILE A 427 -10.88 18.99 -16.70
CA ILE A 427 -10.76 17.54 -16.72
C ILE A 427 -11.90 17.03 -17.62
N GLU A 428 -11.56 16.36 -18.71
CA GLU A 428 -12.56 15.93 -19.69
C GLU A 428 -13.51 14.90 -19.10
N GLY A 429 -14.82 15.10 -19.30
CA GLY A 429 -15.86 14.19 -18.83
C GLY A 429 -16.21 14.30 -17.34
N TYR A 430 -15.56 15.17 -16.57
CA TYR A 430 -15.86 15.37 -15.15
C TYR A 430 -16.58 16.70 -14.92
N ALA A 431 -17.80 16.63 -14.40
CA ALA A 431 -18.63 17.82 -14.15
C ALA A 431 -18.27 18.57 -12.84
N GLY A 432 -17.31 18.06 -12.08
CA GLY A 432 -17.02 18.52 -10.72
C GLY A 432 -17.67 17.62 -9.66
N ASP A 433 -17.23 17.79 -8.41
CA ASP A 433 -17.77 17.05 -7.27
C ASP A 433 -19.21 17.52 -7.01
N THR A 434 -20.18 16.63 -7.24
CA THR A 434 -21.61 16.88 -7.03
C THR A 434 -22.15 16.23 -5.76
N HIS A 435 -21.30 15.52 -5.02
CA HIS A 435 -21.69 14.79 -3.82
C HIS A 435 -21.71 15.73 -2.61
N PRO A 436 -22.50 15.40 -1.57
CA PRO A 436 -22.50 16.17 -0.32
C PRO A 436 -21.08 16.31 0.27
N ALA A 437 -20.74 17.51 0.75
CA ALA A 437 -19.50 17.77 1.47
C ALA A 437 -19.57 17.14 2.87
N ALA A 438 -18.45 16.62 3.38
CA ALA A 438 -18.39 16.19 4.79
C ALA A 438 -18.36 17.41 5.71
N ALA A 439 -19.14 17.37 6.78
CA ALA A 439 -19.00 18.30 7.90
C ALA A 439 -17.91 17.81 8.87
N ALA A 440 -17.35 18.74 9.64
CA ALA A 440 -16.42 18.44 10.72
C ALA A 440 -17.03 17.43 11.72
N ASP A 441 -16.23 16.44 12.11
CA ASP A 441 -16.61 15.37 13.05
C ASP A 441 -15.66 15.31 14.25
N VAL A 442 -15.52 16.47 14.91
CA VAL A 442 -14.61 16.68 16.06
C VAL A 442 -14.92 15.70 17.20
N LEU A 443 -16.21 15.40 17.43
CA LEU A 443 -16.68 14.50 18.48
C LEU A 443 -16.80 13.03 18.03
N ALA A 444 -16.33 12.72 16.83
CA ALA A 444 -16.35 11.38 16.27
C ALA A 444 -17.72 10.70 16.26
N ARG A 445 -18.81 11.45 16.02
CA ARG A 445 -20.19 10.97 15.95
C ARG A 445 -20.51 10.27 14.63
N VAL A 446 -19.78 10.60 13.56
CA VAL A 446 -19.94 10.01 12.23
C VAL A 446 -18.92 8.89 12.00
N CYS A 447 -17.65 9.21 12.21
CA CYS A 447 -16.54 8.27 12.08
C CYS A 447 -15.86 8.13 13.45
N PRO A 448 -16.16 7.07 14.22
CA PRO A 448 -15.59 6.85 15.55
C PRO A 448 -14.08 7.04 15.60
N HIS A 449 -13.53 7.50 16.72
CA HIS A 449 -12.07 7.63 16.88
C HIS A 449 -11.34 6.29 16.75
N ALA A 450 -11.99 5.18 17.10
CA ALA A 450 -11.49 3.82 16.88
C ALA A 450 -11.55 3.36 15.42
N ALA A 451 -12.24 4.08 14.53
CA ALA A 451 -12.43 3.63 13.17
C ALA A 451 -11.09 3.41 12.46
N HIS A 452 -10.97 2.29 11.75
CA HIS A 452 -9.71 1.84 11.16
C HIS A 452 -8.98 2.94 10.39
N ILE A 453 -9.66 3.58 9.42
CA ILE A 453 -9.02 4.64 8.61
C ILE A 453 -8.65 5.89 9.42
N ARG A 454 -9.34 6.17 10.53
CA ARG A 454 -9.11 7.34 11.40
C ARG A 454 -7.95 7.07 12.37
N LYS A 455 -7.77 5.82 12.79
CA LYS A 455 -6.62 5.36 13.58
C LYS A 455 -5.34 5.39 12.76
N VAL A 456 -5.36 4.85 11.53
CA VAL A 456 -4.13 4.73 10.71
C VAL A 456 -3.79 6.00 9.92
N ASN A 457 -4.74 6.93 9.76
CA ASN A 457 -4.53 8.25 9.18
C ASN A 457 -5.49 9.27 9.79
N PRO A 458 -5.12 9.96 10.90
CA PRO A 458 -5.96 10.96 11.56
C PRO A 458 -6.14 12.28 10.78
N ARG A 459 -5.58 12.38 9.56
CA ARG A 459 -5.67 13.52 8.63
C ARG A 459 -5.30 14.86 9.29
N ASP A 460 -6.25 15.78 9.35
CA ASP A 460 -6.18 17.12 9.92
C ASP A 460 -6.36 17.15 11.44
N SER A 461 -6.55 15.99 12.08
CA SER A 461 -6.58 15.93 13.54
C SER A 461 -5.17 16.17 14.09
N ALA A 462 -5.06 17.06 15.07
CA ALA A 462 -3.89 17.08 15.92
C ALA A 462 -3.74 15.71 16.59
N THR A 463 -2.50 15.26 16.72
CA THR A 463 -2.18 13.99 17.36
C THR A 463 -1.35 14.25 18.61
N ASP A 464 -1.09 13.20 19.37
CA ASP A 464 -0.23 13.25 20.55
C ASP A 464 1.24 13.60 20.23
N PHE A 465 1.61 13.66 18.95
CA PHE A 465 2.97 13.98 18.50
C PHE A 465 3.12 15.33 17.79
N GLY A 466 2.03 16.11 17.65
CA GLY A 466 2.12 17.50 17.22
C GLY A 466 1.05 17.92 16.22
N ALA A 467 1.46 18.83 15.33
CA ALA A 467 0.59 19.40 14.31
C ALA A 467 0.10 18.33 13.32
N PRO A 468 -1.02 18.54 12.62
CA PRO A 468 -1.54 17.57 11.65
C PRO A 468 -0.54 17.17 10.55
N ALA A 469 0.44 18.03 10.24
CA ALA A 469 1.51 17.72 9.29
C ALA A 469 2.41 16.55 9.73
N ASP A 470 2.56 16.29 11.04
CA ASP A 470 3.32 15.12 11.55
C ASP A 470 2.71 13.80 11.06
N THR A 471 1.39 13.74 10.88
CA THR A 471 0.69 12.58 10.33
C THR A 471 1.26 12.14 8.98
N LEU A 472 1.70 13.09 8.15
CA LEU A 472 2.28 12.79 6.84
C LEU A 472 3.60 12.00 6.94
N THR A 473 4.33 12.15 8.05
CA THR A 473 5.57 11.41 8.31
C THR A 473 5.32 9.92 8.61
N ARG A 474 4.07 9.56 8.96
CA ARG A 474 3.65 8.21 9.36
C ARG A 474 3.02 7.42 8.20
N LEU A 475 2.70 8.09 7.09
CA LEU A 475 2.06 7.46 5.96
C LEU A 475 2.98 6.47 5.27
N MET A 476 2.39 5.43 4.69
CA MET A 476 3.11 4.36 3.97
C MET A 476 2.44 4.06 2.64
N LEU A 477 3.18 3.48 1.71
CA LEU A 477 2.66 3.05 0.42
C LEU A 477 2.18 1.61 0.51
N ARG A 478 0.86 1.38 0.62
CA ARG A 478 0.32 0.01 0.71
C ARG A 478 0.24 -0.63 -0.68
N ARG A 479 0.64 -1.90 -0.77
CA ARG A 479 0.73 -2.73 -1.99
C ARG A 479 0.14 -4.13 -1.76
N GLY A 480 -0.74 -4.25 -0.77
CA GLY A 480 -1.29 -5.54 -0.38
C GLY A 480 -2.24 -6.13 -1.41
N ILE A 481 -2.47 -7.43 -1.28
CA ILE A 481 -3.40 -8.20 -2.12
C ILE A 481 -4.05 -9.32 -1.29
N PRO A 482 -5.34 -9.62 -1.49
CA PRO A 482 -5.98 -10.76 -0.81
C PRO A 482 -5.36 -12.10 -1.20
N TYR A 483 -5.44 -13.09 -0.32
CA TYR A 483 -5.13 -14.50 -0.62
C TYR A 483 -6.27 -15.40 -0.13
N GLY A 484 -6.41 -16.57 -0.75
CA GLY A 484 -7.46 -17.54 -0.42
C GLY A 484 -8.84 -17.17 -1.02
N PRO A 485 -9.79 -18.11 -0.97
CA PRO A 485 -11.09 -17.95 -1.63
C PRO A 485 -12.00 -16.96 -0.90
N ALA A 486 -12.76 -16.16 -1.66
CA ALA A 486 -13.75 -15.23 -1.13
C ALA A 486 -14.92 -15.97 -0.48
N LEU A 487 -15.30 -15.53 0.72
CA LEU A 487 -16.53 -15.98 1.40
C LEU A 487 -17.69 -14.99 1.21
N VAL A 488 -17.36 -13.69 1.16
CA VAL A 488 -18.30 -12.61 0.89
C VAL A 488 -18.92 -12.78 -0.51
N GLY A 489 -20.20 -12.45 -0.65
CA GLY A 489 -20.96 -12.60 -1.89
C GLY A 489 -21.55 -14.00 -2.13
N VAL A 490 -21.34 -14.95 -1.20
CA VAL A 490 -21.84 -16.32 -1.32
C VAL A 490 -23.02 -16.53 -0.37
N ALA A 491 -24.22 -16.78 -0.91
CA ALA A 491 -25.44 -16.88 -0.11
C ALA A 491 -25.52 -18.14 0.77
N ASP A 492 -25.06 -19.28 0.24
CA ASP A 492 -25.04 -20.58 0.93
C ASP A 492 -23.65 -21.24 0.74
N PRO A 493 -22.61 -20.73 1.42
CA PRO A 493 -21.26 -21.23 1.24
C PRO A 493 -21.15 -22.66 1.80
N PRO A 494 -20.52 -23.59 1.07
CA PRO A 494 -20.33 -24.94 1.57
C PRO A 494 -19.32 -24.95 2.73
N PRO A 495 -19.34 -25.96 3.63
CA PRO A 495 -18.49 -25.99 4.82
C PRO A 495 -16.99 -25.83 4.51
N GLU A 496 -16.51 -26.44 3.43
CA GLU A 496 -15.11 -26.31 3.00
C GLU A 496 -14.73 -24.87 2.62
N LEU A 497 -15.67 -24.11 2.05
CA LEU A 497 -15.43 -22.70 1.74
C LEU A 497 -15.40 -21.87 3.01
N VAL A 498 -16.23 -22.18 4.01
CA VAL A 498 -16.26 -21.48 5.31
C VAL A 498 -14.96 -21.68 6.08
N GLU A 499 -14.45 -22.91 6.13
CA GLU A 499 -13.22 -23.29 6.86
C GLU A 499 -11.92 -22.96 6.10
N ALA A 500 -12.00 -22.59 4.82
CA ALA A 500 -10.83 -22.25 4.03
C ALA A 500 -10.05 -21.06 4.62
N GLU A 501 -8.72 -21.18 4.68
CA GLU A 501 -7.86 -20.06 5.08
C GLU A 501 -7.91 -18.96 4.02
N ARG A 502 -8.05 -17.72 4.48
CA ARG A 502 -8.09 -16.53 3.64
C ARG A 502 -7.56 -15.33 4.40
N GLY A 503 -7.17 -14.30 3.68
CA GLY A 503 -6.83 -13.02 4.30
C GLY A 503 -6.07 -12.09 3.38
N LEU A 504 -5.20 -11.27 3.95
CA LEU A 504 -4.47 -10.22 3.24
C LEU A 504 -2.96 -10.47 3.31
N LEU A 505 -2.31 -10.42 2.16
CA LEU A 505 -0.87 -10.18 2.09
C LEU A 505 -0.68 -8.67 2.20
N PHE A 506 -0.56 -8.18 3.43
CA PHE A 506 -0.24 -6.78 3.63
C PHE A 506 1.21 -6.54 3.23
N VAL A 507 1.41 -5.66 2.25
CA VAL A 507 2.73 -5.19 1.81
C VAL A 507 2.72 -3.68 1.91
N ALA A 508 3.77 -3.09 2.50
CA ALA A 508 3.93 -1.65 2.55
C ALA A 508 5.38 -1.24 2.30
N CYS A 509 5.56 -0.12 1.59
CA CYS A 509 6.86 0.48 1.35
C CYS A 509 7.03 1.79 2.11
N MET A 510 8.21 1.99 2.69
CA MET A 510 8.55 3.13 3.55
C MET A 510 10.07 3.38 3.62
N SER A 511 10.48 4.52 4.16
CA SER A 511 11.90 4.80 4.46
C SER A 511 12.26 4.64 5.94
N SER A 512 11.29 4.42 6.82
CA SER A 512 11.49 4.05 8.23
C SER A 512 10.37 3.10 8.68
N ILE A 513 10.73 1.87 9.05
CA ILE A 513 9.79 0.89 9.61
C ILE A 513 9.32 1.37 10.99
N GLU A 514 10.22 1.97 11.75
CA GLU A 514 10.00 2.44 13.12
C GLU A 514 9.03 3.61 13.19
N ASP A 515 9.21 4.62 12.33
CA ASP A 515 8.39 5.83 12.32
C ASP A 515 7.03 5.64 11.61
N GLN A 516 6.90 4.59 10.80
CA GLN A 516 5.73 4.35 9.95
C GLN A 516 4.99 3.07 10.39
N PHE A 517 5.37 1.88 9.92
CA PHE A 517 4.60 0.65 10.18
C PHE A 517 4.46 0.32 11.67
N GLU A 518 5.58 0.28 12.40
CA GLU A 518 5.54 -0.08 13.82
C GLU A 518 4.86 1.00 14.65
N PHE A 519 5.10 2.27 14.31
CA PHE A 519 4.44 3.39 14.96
C PHE A 519 2.93 3.33 14.79
N VAL A 520 2.43 3.26 13.54
CA VAL A 520 0.98 3.21 13.26
C VAL A 520 0.35 1.99 13.93
N SER A 521 1.00 0.83 13.88
CA SER A 521 0.48 -0.38 14.53
C SER A 521 0.37 -0.21 16.05
N ARG A 522 1.45 0.23 16.69
CA ARG A 522 1.54 0.21 18.17
C ARG A 522 0.98 1.44 18.84
N ARG A 523 1.37 2.61 18.34
CA ARG A 523 1.03 3.90 18.95
C ARG A 523 -0.36 4.30 18.57
N TRP A 524 -0.85 3.93 17.39
CA TRP A 524 -2.20 4.27 16.98
C TRP A 524 -3.11 3.06 17.09
N ALA A 525 -3.03 2.08 16.21
CA ALA A 525 -4.00 1.00 16.12
C ALA A 525 -4.19 0.25 17.46
N ASN A 526 -3.11 -0.13 18.14
CA ASN A 526 -3.15 -0.87 19.41
C ASN A 526 -3.46 -0.02 20.65
N SER A 527 -3.45 1.31 20.53
CA SER A 527 -3.64 2.20 21.67
C SER A 527 -5.12 2.45 21.93
N VAL A 528 -5.51 2.58 23.20
CA VAL A 528 -6.87 3.00 23.58
C VAL A 528 -7.04 4.53 23.53
N ASP A 529 -5.93 5.26 23.68
CA ASP A 529 -5.89 6.71 23.87
C ASP A 529 -5.39 7.47 22.64
N GLN A 530 -4.59 6.82 21.79
CA GLN A 530 -3.87 7.46 20.70
C GLN A 530 -4.38 6.97 19.33
N PRO A 531 -4.36 7.81 18.27
CA PRO A 531 -3.99 9.23 18.27
C PRO A 531 -5.02 10.12 19.00
N ASN A 532 -6.26 9.63 19.14
CA ASN A 532 -7.33 10.24 19.91
C ASN A 532 -8.05 9.17 20.73
N ALA A 533 -8.56 9.52 21.90
CA ALA A 533 -9.23 8.59 22.79
C ALA A 533 -10.50 8.04 22.13
N GLY A 534 -10.64 6.72 22.12
CA GLY A 534 -11.76 6.03 21.46
C GLY A 534 -11.68 4.52 21.48
N GLY A 535 -10.64 3.95 22.09
CA GLY A 535 -10.40 2.52 22.08
C GLY A 535 -9.44 2.08 20.96
N VAL A 536 -9.27 0.77 20.90
CA VAL A 536 -8.36 0.10 19.97
C VAL A 536 -9.01 0.01 18.59
N ASP A 537 -8.19 0.00 17.54
CA ASP A 537 -8.65 -0.30 16.19
C ASP A 537 -9.36 -1.68 16.17
N PRO A 538 -10.63 -1.75 15.72
CA PRO A 538 -11.41 -2.97 15.79
C PRO A 538 -10.94 -4.04 14.79
N VAL A 539 -10.29 -3.63 13.70
CA VAL A 539 -9.88 -4.50 12.59
C VAL A 539 -8.50 -5.10 12.85
N ILE A 540 -7.49 -4.25 13.07
CA ILE A 540 -6.08 -4.68 13.16
C ILE A 540 -5.46 -4.47 14.54
N GLY A 541 -6.12 -3.75 15.44
CA GLY A 541 -5.54 -3.39 16.73
C GLY A 541 -5.38 -4.62 17.62
N GLN A 542 -4.18 -4.79 18.16
CA GLN A 542 -3.80 -5.92 19.00
C GLN A 542 -3.43 -5.46 20.40
N VAL A 543 -3.91 -6.20 21.38
CA VAL A 543 -3.51 -6.07 22.78
C VAL A 543 -3.15 -7.46 23.27
N ASP A 544 -1.99 -7.59 23.90
CA ASP A 544 -1.63 -8.81 24.61
C ASP A 544 -1.07 -8.45 25.99
N ARG A 545 -1.95 -8.52 26.99
CA ARG A 545 -1.59 -8.33 28.40
C ARG A 545 -1.56 -9.69 29.08
N ALA A 546 -0.41 -10.36 29.02
CA ALA A 546 -0.18 -11.69 29.59
C ALA A 546 -1.16 -12.76 29.07
N GLY A 547 -1.39 -12.78 27.76
CA GLY A 547 -2.30 -13.69 27.07
C GLY A 547 -3.75 -13.18 26.96
N VAL A 548 -4.09 -12.07 27.61
CA VAL A 548 -5.41 -11.45 27.50
C VAL A 548 -5.48 -10.56 26.27
N ARG A 549 -6.36 -10.93 25.34
CA ARG A 549 -6.49 -10.32 24.01
C ARG A 549 -7.68 -9.38 23.85
N GLY A 550 -8.61 -9.42 24.79
CA GLY A 550 -9.84 -8.66 24.66
C GLY A 550 -9.62 -7.17 24.83
N ARG A 551 -10.23 -6.39 23.95
CA ARG A 551 -10.08 -4.94 23.80
C ARG A 551 -11.43 -4.21 23.84
N GLU A 552 -11.38 -2.91 24.02
CA GLU A 552 -12.56 -2.05 24.03
C GLU A 552 -12.57 -1.16 22.80
N VAL A 553 -13.76 -1.03 22.21
CA VAL A 553 -14.08 -0.13 21.10
C VAL A 553 -15.16 0.81 21.60
N VAL A 554 -14.97 2.13 21.50
CA VAL A 554 -15.95 3.10 21.94
C VAL A 554 -16.88 3.45 20.79
N TRP A 555 -18.17 3.18 20.98
CA TRP A 555 -19.23 3.56 20.05
C TRP A 555 -19.89 4.88 20.49
N PRO A 556 -19.94 5.91 19.64
CA PRO A 556 -20.49 7.22 19.96
C PRO A 556 -22.04 7.21 19.84
N GLY A 557 -22.73 6.54 20.76
CA GLY A 557 -24.19 6.40 20.77
C GLY A 557 -24.97 7.72 20.97
N ALA A 558 -26.28 7.68 20.71
CA ALA A 558 -27.15 8.85 20.82
C ALA A 558 -27.26 9.39 22.26
N ASP A 559 -27.25 8.50 23.25
CA ASP A 559 -27.34 8.83 24.69
C ASP A 559 -25.96 8.92 25.36
N GLY A 560 -24.88 8.90 24.59
CA GLY A 560 -23.50 8.90 25.05
C GLY A 560 -22.70 7.70 24.54
N ASP A 561 -21.44 7.68 24.96
CA ASP A 561 -20.48 6.72 24.45
C ASP A 561 -20.67 5.35 25.12
N VAL A 562 -20.67 4.29 24.31
CA VAL A 562 -20.87 2.91 24.74
C VAL A 562 -19.58 2.13 24.49
N ALA A 563 -19.00 1.56 25.55
CA ALA A 563 -17.84 0.69 25.42
C ALA A 563 -18.29 -0.72 24.99
N LEU A 564 -17.81 -1.18 23.84
CA LEU A 564 -18.06 -2.51 23.31
C LEU A 564 -16.83 -3.38 23.51
N ARG A 565 -17.07 -4.57 24.06
CA ARG A 565 -16.03 -5.57 24.33
C ARG A 565 -15.81 -6.42 23.08
N LEU A 566 -14.55 -6.50 22.65
CA LEU A 566 -14.11 -7.38 21.57
C LEU A 566 -13.13 -8.40 22.14
N GLU A 567 -13.56 -9.66 22.27
CA GLU A 567 -12.81 -10.71 22.99
C GLU A 567 -11.76 -11.43 22.13
N SER A 568 -11.79 -11.25 20.80
CA SER A 568 -10.92 -11.97 19.88
C SER A 568 -10.48 -11.10 18.70
N ASP A 569 -9.39 -11.50 18.07
CA ASP A 569 -8.90 -10.84 16.86
C ASP A 569 -9.59 -11.38 15.63
N PHE A 570 -10.04 -10.48 14.76
CA PHE A 570 -10.49 -10.86 13.41
C PHE A 570 -9.31 -11.06 12.46
N VAL A 571 -8.15 -10.52 12.81
CA VAL A 571 -6.93 -10.58 12.01
C VAL A 571 -5.83 -11.28 12.80
N THR A 572 -5.38 -12.42 12.30
CA THR A 572 -4.30 -13.20 12.92
C THR A 572 -3.03 -13.13 12.06
N PRO A 573 -1.89 -12.64 12.58
CA PRO A 573 -0.64 -12.66 11.84
C PRO A 573 -0.09 -14.09 11.77
N THR A 574 0.18 -14.56 10.56
CA THR A 574 0.62 -15.94 10.27
C THR A 574 1.97 -15.99 9.57
N GLY A 575 2.64 -14.84 9.41
CA GLY A 575 3.97 -14.76 8.82
C GLY A 575 4.28 -13.38 8.25
N GLY A 576 5.48 -13.23 7.72
CA GLY A 576 5.91 -11.98 7.09
C GLY A 576 7.41 -11.76 7.14
N GLY A 577 7.83 -10.52 7.01
CA GLY A 577 9.23 -10.13 7.20
C GLY A 577 9.45 -8.63 7.00
N TYR A 578 10.61 -8.17 7.42
CA TYR A 578 11.12 -6.84 7.11
C TYR A 578 12.23 -6.98 6.09
N PHE A 579 12.05 -6.34 4.94
CA PHE A 579 12.94 -6.42 3.80
C PHE A 579 13.35 -5.02 3.35
N PHE A 580 14.33 -4.95 2.47
CA PHE A 580 14.77 -3.76 1.80
C PHE A 580 14.82 -4.01 0.30
N ALA A 581 14.04 -3.26 -0.47
CA ALA A 581 14.09 -3.22 -1.92
C ALA A 581 15.19 -2.24 -2.36
N PRO A 582 16.35 -2.73 -2.82
CA PRO A 582 17.47 -1.87 -3.17
C PRO A 582 17.26 -1.18 -4.53
N PRO A 583 18.07 -0.16 -4.86
CA PRO A 583 18.15 0.30 -6.23
C PRO A 583 18.63 -0.83 -7.16
N ILE A 584 18.19 -0.82 -8.41
CA ILE A 584 18.41 -1.94 -9.34
C ILE A 584 19.90 -2.18 -9.61
N SER A 585 20.73 -1.14 -9.69
CA SER A 585 22.18 -1.31 -9.88
C SER A 585 22.87 -2.08 -8.75
N ALA A 586 22.33 -2.09 -7.54
CA ALA A 586 22.89 -2.85 -6.42
C ALA A 586 22.79 -4.37 -6.63
N LEU A 587 21.86 -4.83 -7.47
CA LEU A 587 21.60 -6.25 -7.71
C LEU A 587 22.70 -6.92 -8.54
N ASP A 588 23.32 -6.19 -9.48
CA ASP A 588 24.49 -6.64 -10.26
C ASP A 588 25.82 -6.05 -9.73
N GLY A 589 25.72 -5.11 -8.79
CA GLY A 589 26.86 -4.56 -8.05
C GLY A 589 27.11 -5.27 -6.73
N ILE A 590 26.98 -4.54 -5.62
CA ILE A 590 27.42 -5.00 -4.30
C ILE A 590 26.73 -6.28 -3.82
N LEU A 591 25.44 -6.48 -4.14
CA LEU A 591 24.72 -7.70 -3.73
C LEU A 591 25.11 -8.92 -4.57
N ALA A 592 25.66 -8.72 -5.77
CA ALA A 592 26.27 -9.78 -6.58
C ALA A 592 27.77 -9.98 -6.30
N GLY A 593 28.35 -9.25 -5.33
CA GLY A 593 29.78 -9.31 -4.99
C GLY A 593 30.69 -8.48 -5.89
N GLY A 594 30.15 -7.47 -6.57
CA GLY A 594 30.88 -6.50 -7.40
C GLY A 594 31.43 -5.29 -6.65
#